data_AF-A0A416EL59-F1
#
_entry.id   AF-A0A416EL59-F1
#
_cell.length_a   1.000
_cell.length_b   1.000
_cell.length_c   1.000
_cell.angle_alpha   90.00
_cell.angle_beta   90.00
_cell.angle_gamma   90.00
#
_symmetry.space_group_name_H-M   'P 1'
#
loop_
_entity.id
_entity.type
_entity.pdbx_description
1 polymer ?
#
loop_
_entity_poly.entity_id
_entity_poly.type
_entity_poly.pdbx_seq_one_letter_code
_entity_poly.pdbx_strand_id
1 'polypeptide(L)'
;MLCDIGNGTMNIMFVNDKNPNPRRCFTEKFGTHQCMLQICENLMRIHHAEPPEEMITRVLRFGTADIDGDYLKTITDTAKEYVEGIFRRLREHGYDSKLMKLYVVGGGAL
;
A
#
# COMPACT_ATOMS: atom_id res chain seq x y z
N MET A 1 9.90 -0.42 14.10
CA MET A 1 8.97 0.56 13.49
C MET A 1 7.62 -0.09 13.31
N LEU A 2 6.55 0.59 13.68
CA LEU A 2 5.17 0.24 13.39
C LEU A 2 4.67 1.12 12.24
N CYS A 3 4.01 0.51 11.26
CA CYS A 3 3.37 1.17 10.14
C CYS A 3 1.89 0.74 10.10
N ASP A 4 0.98 1.66 10.33
CA ASP A 4 -0.46 1.41 10.27
C ASP A 4 -1.03 2.01 8.98
N ILE A 5 -1.53 1.15 8.09
CA ILE A 5 -2.03 1.55 6.78
C ILE A 5 -3.55 1.45 6.79
N GLY A 6 -4.19 2.62 6.87
CA GLY A 6 -5.63 2.79 6.73
C GLY A 6 -6.03 3.15 5.30
N ASN A 7 -7.32 3.46 5.13
CA ASN A 7 -7.86 3.83 3.81
C ASN A 7 -7.27 5.15 3.28
N GLY A 8 -7.26 6.21 4.10
CA GLY A 8 -6.78 7.53 3.67
C GLY A 8 -5.32 7.83 4.02
N THR A 9 -4.77 7.17 5.04
CA THR A 9 -3.49 7.54 5.63
C THR A 9 -2.64 6.32 5.98
N MET A 10 -1.34 6.55 6.03
CA MET A 10 -0.35 5.64 6.59
C MET A 10 0.33 6.32 7.78
N ASN A 11 0.24 5.72 8.97
CA ASN A 11 0.87 6.23 10.18
C ASN A 11 2.14 5.45 10.49
N ILE A 12 3.21 6.14 10.85
CA ILE A 12 4.52 5.55 11.17
C ILE A 12 4.86 5.89 12.62
N MET A 13 5.22 4.89 13.42
CA MET A 13 5.65 5.07 14.81
C MET A 13 6.91 4.29 15.11
N PHE A 14 7.87 4.96 15.74
CA PHE A 14 9.04 4.28 16.31
C PHE A 14 8.70 3.72 17.69
N VAL A 15 9.04 2.45 17.90
CA VAL A 15 8.87 1.75 19.17
C VAL A 15 10.22 1.16 19.55
N ASN A 16 10.75 1.57 20.71
CA ASN A 16 12.02 1.11 21.25
C ASN A 16 11.75 0.52 22.64
N ASP A 17 12.28 -0.68 22.92
CA ASP A 17 12.09 -1.36 24.21
C ASP A 17 10.62 -1.42 24.67
N LYS A 18 9.72 -1.74 23.73
CA LYS A 18 8.26 -1.80 23.90
C LYS A 18 7.60 -0.44 24.23
N ASN A 19 8.35 0.66 24.18
CA ASN A 19 7.84 2.00 24.41
C ASN A 19 7.72 2.79 23.09
N PRO A 20 6.53 3.34 22.78
CA PRO A 20 6.38 4.22 21.62
C PRO A 20 7.14 5.52 21.86
N ASN A 21 7.75 6.07 20.80
CA ASN A 21 8.40 7.37 20.83
C ASN A 21 7.46 8.44 20.24
N PRO A 22 6.83 9.28 21.07
CA PRO A 22 5.84 10.26 20.61
C PRO A 22 6.42 11.33 19.69
N ARG A 23 7.73 11.59 19.78
CA ARG A 23 8.44 12.56 18.92
C ARG A 23 8.77 12.01 17.55
N ARG A 24 8.60 10.70 17.34
CA ARG A 24 8.85 10.00 16.07
C ARG A 24 7.59 9.25 15.65
N CYS A 25 6.50 10.02 15.54
CA CYS A 25 5.22 9.58 15.03
C CYS A 25 4.86 10.49 13.83
N PHE A 26 4.51 9.89 12.70
CA PHE A 26 4.27 10.60 11.45
C PHE A 26 2.99 10.10 10.79
N THR A 27 2.28 11.01 10.13
CA THR A 27 1.08 10.68 9.34
C THR A 27 1.32 11.09 7.89
N GLU A 28 1.36 10.09 7.02
CA GLU A 28 1.41 10.25 5.58
C GLU A 28 -0.01 10.18 5.02
N LYS A 29 -0.39 11.12 4.14
CA LYS A 29 -1.60 10.99 3.32
C LYS A 29 -1.35 9.99 2.20
N PHE A 30 -1.14 8.73 2.57
CA PHE A 30 -0.76 7.63 1.68
C PHE A 30 -1.42 6.30 2.09
N GLY A 31 -2.76 6.26 2.12
CA GLY A 31 -3.54 5.06 2.44
C GLY A 31 -3.88 4.18 1.23
N THR A 32 -4.61 3.09 1.47
CA THR A 32 -4.97 2.10 0.44
C THR A 32 -5.87 2.65 -0.66
N HIS A 33 -6.66 3.70 -0.39
CA HIS A 33 -7.50 4.33 -1.39
C HIS A 33 -6.70 4.86 -2.58
N GLN A 34 -5.47 5.32 -2.35
CA GLN A 34 -4.60 5.78 -3.44
C GLN A 34 -4.14 4.64 -4.35
N CYS A 35 -4.00 3.42 -3.83
CA CYS A 35 -3.73 2.25 -4.65
C CYS A 35 -4.92 1.98 -5.58
N MET A 36 -6.14 1.98 -5.04
CA MET A 36 -7.36 1.80 -5.82
C MET A 36 -7.49 2.86 -6.94
N LEU A 37 -7.32 4.15 -6.59
CA LEU A 37 -7.39 5.24 -7.57
C LEU A 37 -6.37 5.07 -8.71
N GLN A 38 -5.12 4.75 -8.38
CA GLN A 38 -4.06 4.54 -9.38
C GLN A 38 -4.36 3.34 -10.29
N ILE A 39 -4.92 2.26 -9.73
CA ILE A 39 -5.33 1.09 -10.51
C ILE A 39 -6.44 1.47 -11.49
N CYS A 40 -7.50 2.14 -11.01
CA CYS A 40 -8.60 2.59 -11.87
C CYS A 40 -8.10 3.53 -12.98
N GLU A 41 -7.23 4.48 -12.64
CA GLU A 41 -6.63 5.41 -13.60
C GLU A 41 -5.80 4.68 -14.67
N ASN A 42 -4.96 3.73 -14.27
CA ASN A 42 -4.15 2.96 -15.21
C ASN A 42 -4.99 2.03 -16.10
N LEU A 43 -6.03 1.40 -15.56
CA LEU A 43 -6.95 0.57 -16.34
C LEU A 43 -7.70 1.40 -17.38
N MET A 44 -8.18 2.59 -17.00
CA MET A 44 -8.82 3.50 -17.94
C MET A 44 -7.84 4.02 -19.00
N ARG A 45 -6.61 4.36 -18.60
CA ARG A 45 -5.59 4.92 -19.50
C ARG A 45 -5.07 3.90 -20.51
N ILE A 46 -4.86 2.65 -20.11
CA ILE A 46 -4.24 1.61 -20.95
C ILE A 46 -5.29 0.80 -21.71
N HIS A 47 -6.39 0.45 -21.06
CA HIS A 47 -7.40 -0.49 -21.58
C HIS A 47 -8.72 0.19 -21.94
N HIS A 48 -8.87 1.49 -21.66
CA HIS A 48 -10.13 2.22 -21.83
C HIS A 48 -11.31 1.55 -21.12
N ALA A 49 -11.02 0.98 -19.95
CA ALA A 49 -11.96 0.19 -19.18
C ALA A 49 -12.07 0.70 -17.74
N GLU A 50 -13.29 0.62 -17.19
CA GLU A 50 -13.61 0.93 -15.81
C GLU A 50 -14.24 -0.31 -15.14
N PRO A 51 -13.40 -1.28 -14.72
CA PRO A 51 -13.92 -2.49 -14.11
C PRO A 51 -14.46 -2.23 -12.70
N PRO A 52 -15.40 -3.06 -12.20
CA PRO A 52 -15.93 -2.93 -10.85
C PRO A 52 -14.83 -3.04 -9.78
N GLU A 53 -14.88 -2.19 -8.74
CA GLU A 53 -13.90 -2.22 -7.65
C GLU A 53 -13.80 -3.59 -6.95
N GLU A 54 -14.88 -4.37 -6.92
CA GLU A 54 -14.88 -5.72 -6.37
C GLU A 54 -13.90 -6.64 -7.12
N MET A 55 -13.79 -6.48 -8.45
CA MET A 55 -12.85 -7.21 -9.27
C MET A 55 -11.41 -6.88 -8.89
N ILE A 56 -11.09 -5.59 -8.78
CA ILE A 56 -9.78 -5.10 -8.36
C ILE A 56 -9.45 -5.63 -6.96
N THR A 57 -10.41 -5.54 -6.05
CA THR A 57 -10.27 -6.02 -4.67
C THR A 57 -9.98 -7.52 -4.61
N ARG A 58 -10.62 -8.34 -5.45
CA ARG A 58 -10.32 -9.78 -5.54
C ARG A 58 -8.89 -10.03 -6.00
N VAL A 59 -8.42 -9.30 -7.02
CA VAL A 59 -7.04 -9.40 -7.48
C VAL A 59 -6.06 -9.02 -6.37
N LEU A 60 -6.28 -7.90 -5.67
CA LEU A 60 -5.41 -7.46 -4.59
C LEU A 60 -5.36 -8.47 -3.43
N ARG A 61 -6.50 -9.06 -3.08
CA ARG A 61 -6.62 -10.00 -1.96
C ARG A 61 -6.10 -11.40 -2.26
N PHE A 62 -6.29 -11.90 -3.49
CA PHE A 62 -6.02 -13.30 -3.83
C PHE A 62 -4.88 -13.45 -4.86
N GLY A 63 -4.34 -12.35 -5.37
CA GLY A 63 -3.32 -12.33 -6.42
C GLY A 63 -3.85 -12.70 -7.82
N THR A 64 -5.13 -13.01 -7.96
CA THR A 64 -5.75 -13.41 -9.22
C THR A 64 -7.26 -13.21 -9.20
N ALA A 65 -7.86 -13.12 -10.39
CA ALA A 65 -9.30 -13.17 -10.62
C ALA A 65 -9.55 -13.80 -12.00
N ASP A 66 -10.78 -14.24 -12.24
CA ASP A 66 -11.20 -14.74 -13.56
C ASP A 66 -11.44 -13.54 -14.50
N ILE A 67 -10.34 -12.97 -15.00
CA ILE A 67 -10.29 -11.73 -15.78
C ILE A 67 -9.21 -11.83 -16.86
N ASP A 68 -9.24 -10.89 -17.80
CA ASP A 68 -8.22 -10.75 -18.83
C ASP A 68 -6.80 -10.59 -18.22
N GLY A 69 -5.82 -11.25 -18.83
CA GLY A 69 -4.44 -11.29 -18.33
C GLY A 69 -3.75 -9.93 -18.33
N ASP A 70 -4.06 -9.05 -19.28
CA ASP A 70 -3.47 -7.71 -19.35
C ASP A 70 -4.05 -6.80 -18.26
N TYR A 71 -5.30 -7.04 -17.86
CA TYR A 71 -5.96 -6.34 -16.76
C TYR A 71 -5.34 -6.80 -15.43
N LEU A 72 -5.20 -8.11 -15.24
CA LEU A 72 -4.53 -8.70 -14.08
C LEU A 72 -3.10 -8.14 -13.93
N LYS A 73 -2.35 -8.08 -15.03
CA LYS A 73 -1.00 -7.53 -15.04
C LYS A 73 -0.99 -6.05 -14.64
N THR A 74 -1.88 -5.24 -15.19
CA THR A 74 -1.97 -3.81 -14.90
C THR A 74 -2.29 -3.54 -13.43
N ILE A 75 -3.25 -4.28 -12.86
CA ILE A 75 -3.60 -4.19 -11.43
C ILE A 75 -2.39 -4.56 -10.57
N THR A 76 -1.75 -5.69 -10.88
CA THR A 76 -0.62 -6.23 -10.10
C THR A 76 0.59 -5.31 -10.14
N ASP A 77 0.92 -4.76 -11.32
CA ASP A 77 2.07 -3.87 -11.48
C ASP A 77 1.82 -2.53 -10.77
N THR A 78 0.61 -1.96 -10.88
CA THR A 78 0.24 -0.74 -10.14
C THR A 78 0.29 -0.95 -8.63
N ALA A 79 -0.15 -2.11 -8.14
CA ALA A 79 -0.06 -2.45 -6.71
C ALA A 79 1.40 -2.56 -6.23
N LYS A 80 2.32 -3.09 -7.05
CA LYS A 80 3.75 -3.12 -6.73
C LYS A 80 4.33 -1.70 -6.63
N GLU A 81 3.99 -0.82 -7.57
CA GLU A 81 4.42 0.59 -7.54
C GLU A 81 3.91 1.29 -6.26
N TYR A 82 2.67 1.03 -5.85
CA TYR A 82 2.13 1.52 -4.59
C TYR A 82 2.95 1.03 -3.38
N VAL A 83 3.31 -0.25 -3.33
CA VAL A 83 4.15 -0.83 -2.27
C VAL A 83 5.55 -0.22 -2.26
N GLU A 84 6.16 0.01 -3.42
CA GLU A 84 7.42 0.75 -3.51
C GLU A 84 7.30 2.16 -2.93
N GLY A 85 6.18 2.83 -3.17
CA GLY A 85 5.82 4.13 -2.59
C GLY A 85 5.69 4.10 -1.06
N ILE A 86 5.17 3.01 -0.47
CA ILE A 86 5.16 2.79 0.98
C ILE A 86 6.60 2.71 1.50
N PHE A 87 7.42 1.83 0.92
CA PHE A 87 8.78 1.62 1.39
C PHE A 87 9.67 2.84 1.21
N ARG A 88 9.44 3.65 0.17
CA ARG A 88 10.14 4.93 0.00
C ARG A 88 9.88 5.86 1.20
N ARG A 89 8.63 6.05 1.59
CA ARG A 89 8.24 6.88 2.75
C ARG A 89 8.78 6.33 4.06
N LEU A 90 8.73 5.02 4.26
CA LEU A 90 9.34 4.39 5.43
C LEU A 90 10.84 4.72 5.53
N ARG A 91 11.58 4.64 4.42
CA ARG A 91 13.01 5.01 4.37
C ARG A 91 13.23 6.51 4.62
N GLU A 92 12.39 7.38 4.08
CA GLU A 92 12.44 8.84 4.35
C GLU A 92 12.30 9.14 5.85
N HIS A 93 11.53 8.34 6.60
CA HIS A 93 11.40 8.44 8.05
C HIS A 93 12.45 7.66 8.85
N GLY A 94 13.41 7.04 8.17
CA GLY A 94 14.57 6.37 8.76
C GLY A 94 14.38 4.86 9.00
N TYR A 95 13.52 4.19 8.26
CA TYR A 95 13.47 2.73 8.22
C TYR A 95 14.73 2.14 7.57
N ASP A 96 15.34 1.18 8.27
CA ASP A 96 16.40 0.31 7.75
C ASP A 96 16.14 -1.12 8.23
N SER A 97 15.99 -2.06 7.31
CA SER A 97 15.68 -3.46 7.61
C SER A 97 16.80 -4.19 8.37
N LYS A 98 18.04 -3.70 8.31
CA LYS A 98 19.18 -4.23 9.06
C LYS A 98 19.22 -3.71 10.50
N LEU A 99 18.65 -2.53 10.75
CA LEU A 99 18.70 -1.86 12.07
C LEU A 99 17.42 -2.05 12.88
N MET A 100 16.27 -2.29 12.24
CA MET A 100 15.00 -2.42 12.94
C MET A 100 14.01 -3.35 12.24
N LYS A 101 13.13 -3.96 13.04
CA LYS A 101 11.96 -4.69 12.53
C LYS A 101 10.87 -3.71 12.10
N LEU A 102 10.17 -4.04 11.02
CA LEU A 102 8.95 -3.37 10.57
C LEU A 102 7.74 -4.24 10.93
N TYR A 103 6.75 -3.66 11.57
CA TYR A 103 5.44 -4.27 11.79
C TYR A 103 4.43 -3.45 11.00
N VAL A 104 3.76 -4.09 10.05
CA VAL A 104 2.69 -3.47 9.26
C VAL A 104 1.35 -3.95 9.82
N VAL A 105 0.45 -3.01 10.08
CA VAL A 105 -0.90 -3.26 10.61
C VAL A 105 -1.93 -2.45 9.83
N GLY A 106 -3.20 -2.64 10.15
CA GLY A 106 -4.31 -1.95 9.49
C GLY A 106 -4.84 -2.71 8.27
N GLY A 107 -5.86 -2.15 7.61
CA GLY A 107 -6.52 -2.79 6.48
C GLY A 107 -5.64 -2.93 5.24
N GLY A 108 -4.62 -2.08 5.10
CA GLY A 108 -3.65 -2.16 3.99
C GLY A 108 -2.52 -3.17 4.18
N ALA A 109 -2.51 -3.91 5.29
CA ALA A 109 -1.55 -5.00 5.52
C ALA A 109 -2.04 -6.36 4.99
N LEU A 110 -3.29 -6.43 4.50
CA LEU A 110 -3.96 -7.64 4.01
C LEU A 110 -3.63 -7.95 2.55
#